data_AF-A0A2S0N2H3-F1
#
_entry.id   AF-A0A2S0N2H3-F1
#
_cell.length_a   1.000
_cell.length_b   1.000
_cell.length_c   1.000
_cell.angle_alpha   90.00
_cell.angle_beta   90.00
_cell.angle_gamma   90.00
#
_symmetry.space_group_name_H-M   'P 1'
#
loop_
_entity.id
_entity.type
_entity.pdbx_description
1 polymer ?
#
loop_
_entity_poly.entity_id
_entity_poly.type
_entity_poly.pdbx_seq_one_letter_code
_entity_poly.pdbx_strand_id
1 'polypeptide(L)'
;MMLDISQATSLLQSLGVKGSTASKAVEQAANSGSGSDPVNFLKQLQSSLEQLSSAAAVPGNAAVVPDPQATSTSSAYKSTQQTFAGDPSAAADKLPFKDLEEFRIWEKGLGGSFAPDYQAPDYLNMMGLARMGGDQEAFGRYTFFKNNPQFAADYEAIHSGALSKFPTDGSSLIKSDLSAMPEATASYYKENPAALRLAEGFNMDPTLYKMQLDGKLETANGTNTTEWLTQNKWTSDGVVSNNNRVTLAQAEYRGLDGNGAGTYRLAKSDPVTGLMVDLNGRSYDPTTGDLTA
;
A
#
# COMPACT_ATOMS: atom_id res chain seq x y z
N MET A 1 23.91 -10.81 7.57
CA MET A 1 22.54 -11.33 7.35
C MET A 1 22.23 -11.04 5.89
N MET A 2 22.10 -12.08 5.06
CA MET A 2 21.93 -11.93 3.62
C MET A 2 20.50 -11.46 3.36
N LEU A 3 20.31 -10.27 2.77
CA LEU A 3 18.99 -9.78 2.38
C LEU A 3 18.41 -10.73 1.33
N ASP A 4 17.28 -11.35 1.65
CA ASP A 4 16.59 -12.26 0.72
C ASP A 4 16.05 -11.44 -0.46
N ILE A 5 16.51 -11.79 -1.67
CA ILE A 5 16.12 -11.18 -2.94
C ILE A 5 14.59 -11.13 -3.09
N SER A 6 13.90 -12.14 -2.55
CA SER A 6 12.44 -12.24 -2.58
C SER A 6 11.77 -11.19 -1.70
N GLN A 7 12.35 -10.90 -0.53
CA GLN A 7 11.86 -9.88 0.40
C GLN A 7 12.09 -8.47 -0.15
N ALA A 8 13.28 -8.20 -0.70
CA ALA A 8 13.59 -6.91 -1.32
C ALA A 8 12.73 -6.64 -2.57
N THR A 9 12.48 -7.67 -3.38
CA THR A 9 11.61 -7.56 -4.56
C THR A 9 10.16 -7.27 -4.16
N SER A 10 9.65 -7.94 -3.12
CA SER A 10 8.30 -7.74 -2.61
C SER A 10 8.12 -6.34 -2.01
N LEU A 11 9.15 -5.81 -1.33
CA LEU A 11 9.15 -4.44 -0.82
C LEU A 11 9.11 -3.40 -1.95
N LEU A 12 9.89 -3.58 -3.02
CA LEU A 12 9.85 -2.63 -4.13
C LEU A 12 8.50 -2.64 -4.87
N GLN A 13 7.87 -3.80 -4.94
CA GLN A 13 6.55 -3.93 -5.54
C GLN A 13 5.45 -3.34 -4.67
N SER A 14 5.56 -3.47 -3.34
CA SER A 14 4.67 -2.76 -2.42
C SER A 14 4.85 -1.24 -2.49
N LEU A 15 6.01 -0.76 -2.95
CA LEU A 15 6.29 0.64 -3.26
C LEU A 15 5.85 1.07 -4.68
N GLY A 16 5.19 0.19 -5.45
CA GLY A 16 4.66 0.50 -6.78
C GLY A 16 5.67 0.34 -7.93
N VAL A 17 6.86 -0.23 -7.68
CA VAL A 17 7.81 -0.54 -8.75
C VAL A 17 7.31 -1.75 -9.54
N LYS A 18 7.24 -1.62 -10.87
CA LYS A 18 6.85 -2.72 -11.78
C LYS A 18 7.66 -3.98 -11.47
N GLY A 19 6.99 -5.13 -11.40
CA GLY A 19 7.61 -6.35 -10.88
C GLY A 19 8.88 -6.79 -11.61
N SER A 20 8.95 -6.60 -12.92
CA SER A 20 10.14 -6.88 -13.74
C SER A 20 11.29 -5.89 -13.47
N THR A 21 10.99 -4.62 -13.19
CA THR A 21 11.98 -3.61 -12.80
C THR A 21 12.48 -3.84 -11.38
N ALA A 22 11.59 -4.23 -10.46
CA ALA A 22 11.93 -4.57 -9.08
C ALA A 22 12.87 -5.78 -9.01
N SER A 23 12.54 -6.88 -9.72
CA SER A 23 13.41 -8.07 -9.76
C SER A 23 14.78 -7.75 -10.36
N LYS A 24 14.82 -7.01 -11.48
CA LYS A 24 16.10 -6.62 -12.11
C LYS A 24 16.94 -5.69 -11.24
N ALA A 25 16.32 -4.72 -10.56
CA ALA A 25 17.03 -3.81 -9.67
C ALA A 25 17.64 -4.55 -8.46
N VAL A 26 16.90 -5.49 -7.89
CA VAL A 26 17.37 -6.31 -6.76
C VAL A 26 18.48 -7.26 -7.19
N GLU A 27 18.37 -7.90 -8.37
CA GLU A 27 19.42 -8.75 -8.92
C GLU A 27 20.70 -7.94 -9.22
N GLN A 28 20.58 -6.73 -9.76
CA GLN A 28 21.73 -5.84 -9.99
C GLN A 28 22.41 -5.42 -8.67
N ALA A 29 21.63 -5.06 -7.65
CA ALA A 29 22.12 -4.68 -6.33
C ALA A 29 22.70 -5.87 -5.52
N ALA A 30 22.22 -7.09 -5.77
CA ALA A 30 22.78 -8.30 -5.15
C ALA A 30 24.12 -8.72 -5.80
N ASN A 31 24.23 -8.55 -7.11
CA ASN A 31 25.42 -8.91 -7.89
C ASN A 31 26.57 -7.90 -7.78
N SER A 32 26.34 -6.69 -7.24
CA SER A 32 27.37 -5.67 -7.01
C SER A 32 28.29 -5.97 -5.80
N GLY A 33 28.23 -7.17 -5.22
CA GLY A 33 29.13 -7.61 -4.14
C GLY A 33 28.83 -6.98 -2.78
N SER A 34 27.66 -6.35 -2.60
CA SER A 34 27.29 -5.56 -1.42
C SER A 34 26.61 -6.35 -0.30
N GLY A 35 26.55 -7.69 -0.42
CA GLY A 35 25.72 -8.58 0.41
C GLY A 35 26.02 -8.61 1.92
N SER A 36 27.04 -7.90 2.39
CA SER A 36 27.40 -7.79 3.81
C SER A 36 27.03 -6.44 4.45
N ASP A 37 26.67 -5.42 3.68
CA ASP A 37 26.33 -4.07 4.18
C ASP A 37 24.94 -3.61 3.68
N PRO A 38 23.92 -3.59 4.55
CA PRO A 38 22.56 -3.20 4.20
C PRO A 38 22.42 -1.78 3.63
N VAL A 39 23.26 -0.84 4.08
CA VAL A 39 23.17 0.57 3.65
C VAL A 39 23.71 0.72 2.22
N ASN A 40 24.80 0.01 1.91
CA ASN A 40 25.35 -0.02 0.56
C ASN A 40 24.43 -0.77 -0.40
N PHE A 41 23.76 -1.84 0.04
CA PHE A 41 22.74 -2.51 -0.75
C PHE A 41 21.58 -1.56 -1.11
N LEU A 42 21.05 -0.78 -0.15
CA LEU A 42 19.97 0.17 -0.42
C LEU A 42 20.38 1.28 -1.40
N LYS A 43 21.62 1.79 -1.30
CA LYS A 43 22.16 2.77 -2.25
C LYS A 43 22.28 2.20 -3.66
N GLN A 44 22.75 0.95 -3.79
CA GLN A 44 22.86 0.26 -5.07
C GLN A 44 21.48 -0.06 -5.66
N LEU A 45 20.51 -0.40 -4.81
CA LEU A 45 19.14 -0.65 -5.21
C LEU A 45 18.47 0.62 -5.74
N GLN A 46 18.62 1.74 -5.03
CA GLN A 46 18.16 3.05 -5.50
C GLN A 46 18.81 3.41 -6.85
N SER A 47 20.13 3.27 -6.96
CA SER A 47 20.86 3.57 -8.20
C SER A 47 20.40 2.70 -9.38
N SER A 48 20.14 1.42 -9.14
CA SER A 48 19.66 0.48 -10.15
C SER A 48 18.23 0.83 -10.60
N LEU A 49 17.37 1.27 -9.67
CA LEU A 49 16.03 1.75 -9.99
C LEU A 49 16.07 3.03 -10.83
N GLU A 50 16.93 3.99 -10.49
CA GLU A 50 17.13 5.21 -11.27
C GLU A 50 17.64 4.90 -12.68
N GLN A 51 18.62 4.00 -12.83
CA GLN A 51 19.13 3.57 -14.14
C GLN A 51 18.07 2.84 -14.98
N LEU A 52 17.33 1.91 -14.38
CA LEU A 52 16.30 1.15 -15.10
C LEU A 52 15.07 2.00 -15.45
N SER A 53 14.76 3.02 -14.64
CA SER A 53 13.73 4.01 -14.96
C SER A 53 14.15 4.93 -16.11
N SER A 54 15.45 5.23 -16.22
CA SER A 54 16.03 6.05 -17.29
C SER A 54 16.22 5.27 -18.60
N ALA A 55 16.50 3.96 -18.52
CA ALA A 55 16.73 3.10 -19.69
C ALA A 55 15.45 2.75 -20.48
N ALA A 56 14.27 3.03 -19.94
CA ALA A 56 12.99 2.90 -20.64
C ALA A 56 12.75 4.00 -21.69
N ALA A 57 13.66 4.98 -21.81
CA ALA A 57 13.54 6.11 -22.74
C ALA A 57 14.76 6.24 -23.67
N VAL A 58 14.80 5.56 -24.83
CA VAL A 58 15.75 5.89 -25.93
C VAL A 58 15.28 5.26 -27.27
N PRO A 59 15.59 5.80 -28.48
CA PRO A 59 16.54 6.86 -28.79
C PRO A 59 16.10 7.96 -29.79
N GLY A 60 16.70 9.15 -29.67
CA GLY A 60 16.65 10.21 -30.69
C GLY A 60 17.68 11.32 -30.41
N ASN A 61 18.68 11.45 -31.28
CA ASN A 61 19.78 12.42 -31.24
C ASN A 61 19.34 13.87 -30.99
N ALA A 62 20.00 14.56 -30.05
CA ALA A 62 20.75 15.82 -30.27
C ALA A 62 21.40 16.29 -28.96
N ALA A 63 22.67 16.69 -29.05
CA ALA A 63 23.42 17.25 -27.93
C ALA A 63 22.85 18.59 -27.46
N VAL A 64 22.63 18.77 -26.15
CA VAL A 64 22.57 20.09 -25.49
C VAL A 64 23.11 19.98 -24.05
N VAL A 65 24.13 20.81 -23.79
CA VAL A 65 24.66 21.44 -22.56
C VAL A 65 23.98 21.12 -21.20
N PRO A 66 24.73 20.95 -20.09
CA PRO A 66 24.15 20.72 -18.77
C PRO A 66 23.53 22.01 -18.21
N ASP A 67 22.22 21.96 -17.91
CA ASP A 67 21.50 23.00 -17.17
C ASP A 67 21.28 22.53 -15.71
N PRO A 68 21.79 23.27 -14.70
CA PRO A 68 21.59 22.94 -13.29
C PRO A 68 20.21 23.38 -12.81
N GLN A 69 19.13 22.74 -13.30
CA GLN A 69 17.79 22.86 -12.72
C GLN A 69 16.86 21.77 -13.28
N ALA A 70 17.03 20.53 -12.79
CA ALA A 70 15.99 19.50 -12.95
C ALA A 70 14.91 19.74 -11.88
N THR A 71 14.07 20.73 -12.15
CA THR A 71 12.83 21.00 -11.42
C THR A 71 11.97 19.74 -11.42
N SER A 72 11.59 19.30 -10.22
CA SER A 72 10.65 18.21 -9.99
C SER A 72 9.40 18.41 -10.85
N THR A 73 9.12 17.46 -11.74
CA THR A 73 7.83 17.37 -12.42
C THR A 73 6.81 16.77 -11.45
N SER A 74 6.37 17.58 -10.49
CA SER A 74 5.13 17.34 -9.76
C SER A 74 3.97 17.47 -10.75
N SER A 75 3.53 16.33 -11.28
CA SER A 75 2.23 16.27 -11.93
C SER A 75 1.18 16.33 -10.83
N ALA A 76 0.48 17.45 -10.72
CA ALA A 76 -0.65 17.60 -9.81
C ALA A 76 -1.64 16.43 -9.97
N TYR A 77 -2.08 15.88 -8.84
CA TYR A 77 -3.06 14.81 -8.74
C TYR A 77 -4.30 15.13 -9.59
N LYS A 78 -4.53 14.36 -10.65
CA LYS A 78 -5.78 14.36 -11.43
C LYS A 78 -6.38 12.97 -11.33
N SER A 79 -7.11 12.69 -10.24
CA SER A 79 -7.95 11.50 -10.21
C SER A 79 -9.08 11.66 -11.21
N THR A 80 -9.08 10.84 -12.26
CA THR A 80 -10.20 10.67 -13.21
C THR A 80 -11.04 9.44 -12.89
N GLN A 81 -10.77 8.75 -11.79
CA GLN A 81 -11.46 7.52 -11.38
C GLN A 81 -12.37 7.82 -10.19
N GLN A 82 -13.53 7.15 -10.14
CA GLN A 82 -14.62 7.43 -9.19
C GLN A 82 -14.08 7.64 -7.78
N THR A 83 -14.34 8.82 -7.22
CA THR A 83 -14.26 9.04 -5.78
C THR A 83 -15.20 8.05 -5.09
N PHE A 84 -14.71 7.40 -4.04
CA PHE A 84 -15.45 6.39 -3.29
C PHE A 84 -16.69 7.00 -2.66
N ALA A 85 -17.83 6.92 -3.34
CA ALA A 85 -19.12 6.96 -2.70
C ALA A 85 -19.42 5.53 -2.24
N GLY A 86 -19.10 5.22 -0.98
CA GLY A 86 -19.62 4.01 -0.37
C GLY A 86 -21.14 4.07 -0.43
N ASP A 87 -21.77 3.20 -1.22
CA ASP A 87 -23.22 3.06 -1.19
C ASP A 87 -23.57 2.02 -0.11
N PRO A 88 -23.99 2.44 1.10
CA PRO A 88 -24.39 1.53 2.16
C PRO A 88 -25.61 0.69 1.77
N SER A 89 -26.35 1.06 0.70
CA SER A 89 -27.52 0.34 0.20
C SER A 89 -27.19 -0.82 -0.74
N ALA A 90 -25.96 -0.94 -1.24
CA ALA A 90 -25.59 -2.03 -2.17
C ALA A 90 -25.44 -3.40 -1.48
N ALA A 91 -25.50 -3.44 -0.14
CA ALA A 91 -25.08 -4.58 0.66
C ALA A 91 -26.17 -5.62 0.99
N ALA A 92 -27.41 -5.47 0.53
CA ALA A 92 -28.51 -6.35 0.97
C ALA A 92 -28.99 -7.40 -0.05
N ASP A 93 -28.97 -7.13 -1.36
CA ASP A 93 -29.74 -7.95 -2.32
C ASP A 93 -28.92 -8.86 -3.24
N LYS A 94 -27.58 -8.78 -3.23
CA LYS A 94 -26.69 -9.67 -4.01
C LYS A 94 -25.38 -9.91 -3.28
N LEU A 95 -25.40 -10.74 -2.24
CA LEU A 95 -24.16 -11.39 -1.78
C LEU A 95 -23.59 -12.16 -2.97
N PRO A 96 -22.33 -11.93 -3.37
CA PRO A 96 -21.78 -12.53 -4.60
C PRO A 96 -21.62 -14.05 -4.46
N PHE A 97 -21.50 -14.55 -3.24
CA PHE A 97 -21.35 -15.97 -2.91
C PHE A 97 -22.12 -16.27 -1.61
N LYS A 98 -22.74 -17.46 -1.53
CA LYS A 98 -23.52 -17.92 -0.36
C LYS A 98 -22.63 -18.51 0.73
N ASP A 99 -21.53 -19.13 0.33
CA ASP A 99 -20.55 -19.75 1.22
C ASP A 99 -19.13 -19.71 0.64
N LEU A 100 -18.16 -20.18 1.44
CA LEU A 100 -16.75 -20.20 1.08
C LEU A 100 -16.45 -21.15 -0.09
N GLU A 101 -17.22 -22.22 -0.26
CA GLU A 101 -16.98 -23.20 -1.31
C GLU A 101 -17.40 -22.65 -2.68
N GLU A 102 -18.55 -21.98 -2.74
CA GLU A 102 -18.98 -21.26 -3.94
C GLU A 102 -17.94 -20.19 -4.34
N PHE A 103 -17.40 -19.46 -3.35
CA PHE A 103 -16.30 -18.51 -3.60
C PHE A 103 -15.04 -19.19 -4.17
N ARG A 104 -14.61 -20.34 -3.62
CA ARG A 104 -13.43 -21.06 -4.12
C ARG A 104 -13.61 -21.54 -5.56
N ILE A 105 -14.80 -22.05 -5.88
CA ILE A 105 -15.12 -22.51 -7.25
C ILE A 105 -15.09 -21.33 -8.22
N TRP A 106 -15.72 -20.22 -7.84
CA TRP A 106 -15.70 -19.00 -8.65
C TRP A 106 -14.27 -18.48 -8.86
N GLU A 107 -13.48 -18.35 -7.79
CA GLU A 107 -12.12 -17.82 -7.86
C GLU A 107 -11.21 -18.70 -8.74
N LYS A 108 -11.33 -20.03 -8.63
CA LYS A 108 -10.59 -21.00 -9.47
C LYS A 108 -11.03 -20.96 -10.94
N GLY A 109 -12.26 -20.52 -11.21
CA GLY A 109 -12.83 -20.40 -12.55
C GLY A 109 -12.47 -19.09 -13.27
N LEU A 110 -11.82 -18.15 -12.59
CA LEU A 110 -11.43 -16.87 -13.19
C LEU A 110 -10.37 -17.08 -14.29
N GLY A 111 -10.47 -16.26 -15.35
CA GLY A 111 -9.50 -16.25 -16.43
C GLY A 111 -8.11 -15.78 -15.98
N GLY A 112 -7.09 -15.97 -16.82
CA GLY A 112 -5.73 -15.50 -16.58
C GLY A 112 -5.30 -14.36 -17.50
N SER A 113 -6.25 -13.71 -18.17
CA SER A 113 -5.98 -12.69 -19.19
C SER A 113 -6.11 -11.31 -18.56
N PHE A 114 -5.03 -10.54 -18.58
CA PHE A 114 -4.99 -9.18 -18.05
C PHE A 114 -4.77 -8.18 -19.19
N ALA A 115 -5.25 -6.94 -19.02
CA ALA A 115 -4.98 -5.85 -19.94
C ALA A 115 -3.46 -5.59 -20.07
N PRO A 116 -2.94 -5.16 -21.24
CA PRO A 116 -1.52 -4.88 -21.43
C PRO A 116 -0.94 -3.83 -20.47
N ASP A 117 -1.77 -2.88 -20.03
CA ASP A 117 -1.47 -1.80 -19.10
C ASP A 117 -2.08 -2.03 -17.70
N TYR A 118 -2.41 -3.28 -17.37
CA TYR A 118 -2.94 -3.65 -16.07
C TYR A 118 -2.07 -3.14 -14.91
N GLN A 119 -2.74 -2.50 -13.96
CA GLN A 119 -2.21 -2.16 -12.64
C GLN A 119 -3.14 -2.77 -11.59
N ALA A 120 -2.55 -3.35 -10.55
CA ALA A 120 -3.34 -3.90 -9.45
C ALA A 120 -4.08 -2.75 -8.74
N PRO A 121 -5.41 -2.80 -8.65
CA PRO A 121 -6.17 -1.79 -7.92
C PRO A 121 -5.84 -1.83 -6.44
N ASP A 122 -6.02 -0.68 -5.80
CA ASP A 122 -5.66 -0.43 -4.42
C ASP A 122 -6.29 -1.43 -3.46
N TYR A 123 -7.52 -1.88 -3.74
CA TYR A 123 -8.20 -2.88 -2.91
C TYR A 123 -7.49 -4.25 -2.91
N LEU A 124 -6.82 -4.63 -4.01
CA LEU A 124 -6.00 -5.84 -4.06
C LEU A 124 -4.68 -5.66 -3.31
N ASN A 125 -4.06 -4.48 -3.45
CA ASN A 125 -2.85 -4.13 -2.71
C ASN A 125 -3.10 -4.10 -1.20
N MET A 126 -4.24 -3.55 -0.79
CA MET A 126 -4.70 -3.47 0.60
C MET A 126 -4.86 -4.87 1.23
N MET A 127 -5.41 -5.82 0.47
CA MET A 127 -5.63 -7.18 0.98
C MET A 127 -4.33 -8.00 1.03
N GLY A 128 -3.18 -7.43 0.63
CA GLY A 128 -1.93 -8.17 0.50
C GLY A 128 -1.93 -9.19 -0.65
N LEU A 129 -2.92 -9.12 -1.56
CA LEU A 129 -3.14 -10.13 -2.60
C LEU A 129 -2.20 -10.01 -3.79
N ALA A 130 -1.36 -8.99 -3.82
CA ALA A 130 -0.33 -8.87 -4.83
C ALA A 130 0.84 -9.82 -4.53
N ARG A 131 0.61 -11.15 -4.42
CA ARG A 131 1.45 -12.20 -5.04
C ARG A 131 1.25 -13.66 -4.61
N MET A 132 0.45 -14.02 -3.61
CA MET A 132 0.26 -15.44 -3.27
C MET A 132 -1.22 -15.79 -3.07
N GLY A 133 -1.92 -16.09 -4.16
CA GLY A 133 -3.19 -16.81 -4.08
C GLY A 133 -3.00 -18.20 -3.46
N GLY A 134 -4.06 -18.74 -2.88
CA GLY A 134 -4.05 -20.05 -2.23
C GLY A 134 -5.26 -20.25 -1.31
N ASP A 135 -5.54 -21.51 -0.98
CA ASP A 135 -6.69 -21.88 -0.14
C ASP A 135 -6.57 -21.34 1.30
N GLN A 136 -5.34 -21.09 1.79
CA GLN A 136 -5.07 -20.56 3.14
C GLN A 136 -5.58 -19.14 3.37
N GLU A 137 -5.64 -18.32 2.31
CA GLU A 137 -6.09 -16.92 2.40
C GLU A 137 -7.49 -16.73 1.78
N ALA A 138 -8.11 -17.81 1.30
CA ALA A 138 -9.40 -17.77 0.61
C ALA A 138 -10.52 -17.24 1.52
N PHE A 139 -10.49 -17.55 2.81
CA PHE A 139 -11.52 -17.08 3.73
C PHE A 139 -11.47 -15.56 3.96
N GLY A 140 -10.27 -14.98 4.02
CA GLY A 140 -10.09 -13.52 4.11
C GLY A 140 -10.64 -12.81 2.87
N ARG A 141 -10.33 -13.32 1.67
CA ARG A 141 -10.85 -12.80 0.40
C ARG A 141 -12.37 -12.95 0.29
N TYR A 142 -12.89 -14.12 0.63
CA TYR A 142 -14.33 -14.38 0.67
C TYR A 142 -15.04 -13.36 1.57
N THR A 143 -14.55 -13.17 2.80
CA THR A 143 -15.14 -12.21 3.75
C THR A 143 -15.06 -10.78 3.23
N PHE A 144 -13.96 -10.41 2.58
CA PHE A 144 -13.81 -9.11 1.94
C PHE A 144 -14.83 -8.89 0.81
N PHE A 145 -14.92 -9.80 -0.16
CA PHE A 145 -15.81 -9.67 -1.30
C PHE A 145 -17.28 -9.78 -0.91
N LYS A 146 -17.59 -10.54 0.13
CA LYS A 146 -18.91 -10.58 0.75
C LYS A 146 -19.34 -9.20 1.27
N ASN A 147 -18.41 -8.48 1.90
CA ASN A 147 -18.66 -7.14 2.44
C ASN A 147 -18.58 -6.04 1.37
N ASN A 148 -17.96 -6.33 0.23
CA ASN A 148 -17.67 -5.39 -0.84
C ASN A 148 -17.92 -6.00 -2.24
N PRO A 149 -19.20 -6.28 -2.60
CA PRO A 149 -19.55 -6.96 -3.85
C PRO A 149 -19.07 -6.23 -5.11
N GLN A 150 -18.94 -4.91 -5.07
CA GLN A 150 -18.42 -4.09 -6.16
C GLN A 150 -16.97 -4.47 -6.55
N PHE A 151 -16.15 -4.91 -5.60
CA PHE A 151 -14.78 -5.34 -5.88
C PHE A 151 -14.72 -6.76 -6.45
N ALA A 152 -15.71 -7.62 -6.16
CA ALA A 152 -15.79 -8.95 -6.76
C ALA A 152 -16.05 -8.86 -8.28
N ALA A 153 -16.98 -7.99 -8.67
CA ALA A 153 -17.29 -7.74 -10.08
C ALA A 153 -16.11 -7.13 -10.85
N ASP A 154 -15.36 -6.21 -10.23
CA ASP A 154 -14.15 -5.65 -10.84
C ASP A 154 -13.02 -6.68 -10.92
N TYR A 155 -12.86 -7.52 -9.89
CA TYR A 155 -11.90 -8.62 -9.89
C TYR A 155 -12.16 -9.59 -11.05
N GLU A 156 -13.40 -10.00 -11.28
CA GLU A 156 -13.78 -10.86 -12.42
C GLU A 156 -13.51 -10.20 -13.77
N ALA A 157 -13.82 -8.90 -13.90
CA ALA A 157 -13.57 -8.14 -15.13
C ALA A 157 -12.07 -8.05 -15.46
N ILE A 158 -11.25 -7.80 -14.44
CA ILE A 158 -9.78 -7.76 -14.57
C ILE A 158 -9.23 -9.09 -15.12
N HIS A 159 -9.72 -10.22 -14.60
CA HIS A 159 -9.31 -11.57 -15.02
C HIS A 159 -9.79 -11.94 -16.44
N SER A 160 -10.64 -11.09 -17.03
CA SER A 160 -11.14 -11.18 -18.41
C SER A 160 -10.50 -10.14 -19.34
N GLY A 161 -9.47 -9.42 -18.89
CA GLY A 161 -8.70 -8.47 -19.69
C GLY A 161 -9.18 -7.02 -19.63
N ALA A 162 -10.10 -6.69 -18.72
CA ALA A 162 -10.50 -5.30 -18.48
C ALA A 162 -9.51 -4.57 -17.54
N LEU A 163 -9.51 -3.24 -17.61
CA LEU A 163 -8.87 -2.40 -16.60
C LEU A 163 -9.80 -2.23 -15.39
N SER A 164 -9.21 -2.09 -14.20
CA SER A 164 -9.97 -1.78 -12.99
C SER A 164 -10.69 -0.44 -13.11
N LYS A 165 -11.90 -0.35 -12.58
CA LYS A 165 -12.64 0.90 -12.40
C LYS A 165 -12.24 1.64 -11.11
N PHE A 166 -11.49 0.98 -10.23
CA PHE A 166 -11.05 1.52 -8.95
C PHE A 166 -9.63 2.09 -9.04
N PRO A 167 -9.23 2.95 -8.09
CA PRO A 167 -7.88 3.52 -8.05
C PRO A 167 -6.80 2.44 -8.04
N THR A 168 -5.71 2.72 -8.74
CA THR A 168 -4.52 1.83 -8.86
C THR A 168 -3.23 2.53 -8.41
N ASP A 169 -3.33 3.78 -7.94
CA ASP A 169 -2.20 4.66 -7.63
C ASP A 169 -1.88 4.72 -6.13
N GLY A 170 -2.59 3.94 -5.32
CA GLY A 170 -2.54 3.89 -3.86
C GLY A 170 -3.17 5.10 -3.17
N SER A 171 -3.93 5.94 -3.88
CA SER A 171 -4.55 7.13 -3.31
C SER A 171 -5.66 6.79 -2.31
N SER A 172 -6.21 5.58 -2.36
CA SER A 172 -7.15 5.10 -1.33
C SER A 172 -6.43 4.48 -0.11
N LEU A 173 -5.13 4.20 -0.22
CA LEU A 173 -4.33 3.47 0.76
C LEU A 173 -3.64 4.39 1.78
N ILE A 174 -4.37 5.42 2.22
CA ILE A 174 -3.91 6.38 3.22
C ILE A 174 -4.70 6.18 4.50
N LYS A 175 -4.01 6.04 5.62
CA LYS A 175 -4.64 5.88 6.95
C LYS A 175 -4.67 7.18 7.75
N SER A 176 -3.73 8.07 7.48
CA SER A 176 -3.56 9.31 8.24
C SER A 176 -4.64 10.33 7.89
N ASP A 177 -5.06 11.08 8.90
CA ASP A 177 -6.00 12.18 8.71
C ASP A 177 -5.24 13.47 8.35
N LEU A 178 -5.18 13.78 7.05
CA LEU A 178 -4.52 15.00 6.56
C LEU A 178 -5.20 16.28 7.06
N SER A 179 -6.47 16.24 7.46
CA SER A 179 -7.17 17.42 8.00
C SER A 179 -6.73 17.78 9.42
N ALA A 180 -6.19 16.81 10.15
CA ALA A 180 -5.65 16.99 11.50
C ALA A 180 -4.16 17.39 11.50
N MET A 181 -3.51 17.42 10.34
CA MET A 181 -2.10 17.81 10.20
C MET A 181 -1.93 19.32 10.02
N PRO A 182 -0.72 19.87 10.26
CA PRO A 182 -0.39 21.22 9.82
C PRO A 182 -0.60 21.37 8.31
N GLU A 183 -1.15 22.51 7.88
CA GLU A 183 -1.54 22.77 6.48
C GLU A 183 -0.39 22.54 5.48
N ALA A 184 0.82 22.99 5.82
CA ALA A 184 2.01 22.80 4.98
C ALA A 184 2.40 21.31 4.84
N THR A 185 2.25 20.53 5.91
CA THR A 185 2.50 19.08 5.90
C THR A 185 1.44 18.36 5.08
N ALA A 186 0.16 18.68 5.29
CA ALA A 186 -0.94 18.12 4.53
C ALA A 186 -0.80 18.40 3.02
N SER A 187 -0.44 19.63 2.67
CA SER A 187 -0.24 20.04 1.28
C SER A 187 0.92 19.30 0.63
N TYR A 188 2.05 19.17 1.34
CA TYR A 188 3.18 18.35 0.88
C TYR A 188 2.76 16.92 0.56
N TYR A 189 1.98 16.26 1.44
CA TYR A 189 1.57 14.88 1.22
C TYR A 189 0.52 14.69 0.14
N LYS A 190 -0.33 15.69 -0.14
CA LYS A 190 -1.22 15.67 -1.30
C LYS A 190 -0.45 15.65 -2.62
N GLU A 191 0.71 16.33 -2.67
CA GLU A 191 1.59 16.31 -3.83
C GLU A 191 2.54 15.11 -3.84
N ASN A 192 2.80 14.52 -2.67
CA ASN A 192 3.77 13.43 -2.48
C ASN A 192 3.15 12.24 -1.71
N PRO A 193 2.09 11.59 -2.24
CA PRO A 193 1.39 10.52 -1.53
C PRO A 193 2.29 9.31 -1.23
N ALA A 194 3.32 9.07 -2.05
CA ALA A 194 4.31 8.02 -1.79
C ALA A 194 5.10 8.26 -0.50
N ALA A 195 5.44 9.51 -0.17
CA ALA A 195 6.13 9.85 1.07
C ALA A 195 5.24 9.63 2.29
N LEU A 196 3.92 9.88 2.16
CA LEU A 196 2.95 9.59 3.20
C LEU A 196 2.85 8.08 3.45
N ARG A 197 2.68 7.30 2.38
CA ARG A 197 2.64 5.83 2.46
C ARG A 197 3.92 5.23 3.03
N LEU A 198 5.08 5.84 2.76
CA LEU A 198 6.34 5.43 3.36
C LEU A 198 6.31 5.64 4.88
N ALA A 199 5.91 6.83 5.35
CA ALA A 199 5.79 7.10 6.78
C ALA A 199 4.82 6.11 7.46
N GLU A 200 3.64 5.91 6.87
CA GLU A 200 2.64 4.95 7.38
C GLU A 200 3.15 3.50 7.36
N GLY A 201 3.81 3.08 6.28
CA GLY A 201 4.34 1.73 6.11
C GLY A 201 5.47 1.39 7.10
N PHE A 202 6.28 2.39 7.47
CA PHE A 202 7.26 2.25 8.55
C PHE A 202 6.69 2.52 9.95
N ASN A 203 5.38 2.73 10.06
CA ASN A 203 4.67 3.02 11.31
C ASN A 203 5.15 4.31 12.00
N MET A 204 5.58 5.30 11.23
CA MET A 204 6.02 6.60 11.72
C MET A 204 4.85 7.58 11.73
N ASP A 205 4.88 8.56 12.63
CA ASP A 205 4.00 9.72 12.54
C ASP A 205 4.39 10.56 11.30
N PRO A 206 3.48 10.80 10.33
CA PRO A 206 3.82 11.53 9.12
C PRO A 206 4.25 12.98 9.38
N THR A 207 3.68 13.64 10.39
CA THR A 207 4.05 15.03 10.69
C THR A 207 5.46 15.10 11.25
N LEU A 208 5.82 14.21 12.19
CA LEU A 208 7.18 14.14 12.72
C LEU A 208 8.19 13.69 11.67
N TYR A 209 7.81 12.74 10.80
CA TYR A 209 8.65 12.34 9.68
C TYR A 209 8.90 13.49 8.71
N LYS A 210 7.88 14.30 8.40
CA LYS A 210 8.06 15.50 7.58
C LYS A 210 8.98 16.53 8.26
N MET A 211 8.85 16.72 9.57
CA MET A 211 9.76 17.58 10.34
C MET A 211 11.20 17.06 10.27
N GLN A 212 11.41 15.74 10.28
CA GLN A 212 12.74 15.14 10.12
C GLN A 212 13.31 15.44 8.73
N LEU A 213 12.52 15.26 7.67
CA LEU A 213 12.94 15.57 6.29
C LEU A 213 13.32 17.05 6.13
N ASP A 214 12.61 17.94 6.83
CA ASP A 214 12.88 19.38 6.84
C ASP A 214 14.05 19.79 7.74
N GLY A 215 14.67 18.86 8.48
CA GLY A 215 15.71 19.15 9.46
C GLY A 215 15.22 19.96 10.67
N LYS A 216 13.92 19.90 10.97
CA LYS A 216 13.25 20.64 12.07
C LYS A 216 12.88 19.75 13.25
N LEU A 217 13.12 18.44 13.15
CA LEU A 217 12.86 17.51 14.23
C LEU A 217 14.02 17.52 15.23
N GLU A 218 13.76 18.05 16.42
CA GLU A 218 14.69 18.00 17.53
C GLU A 218 14.49 16.70 18.33
N THR A 219 15.49 15.82 18.32
CA THR A 219 15.55 14.62 19.17
C THR A 219 16.79 14.68 20.05
N ALA A 220 16.71 14.12 21.27
CA ALA A 220 17.87 14.07 22.16
C ALA A 220 19.07 13.37 21.48
N ASN A 221 20.29 13.86 21.75
CA ASN A 221 21.51 13.27 21.20
C ASN A 221 21.62 11.77 21.51
N GLY A 222 21.95 10.97 20.49
CA GLY A 222 22.04 9.51 20.60
C GLY A 222 20.70 8.76 20.48
N THR A 223 19.59 9.48 20.26
CA THR A 223 18.28 8.85 19.99
C THR A 223 18.30 8.14 18.64
N ASN A 224 17.79 6.91 18.58
CA ASN A 224 17.44 6.28 17.31
C ASN A 224 16.16 6.95 16.77
N THR A 225 16.32 7.91 15.87
CA THR A 225 15.22 8.71 15.33
C THR A 225 14.14 7.85 14.67
N THR A 226 14.52 6.79 13.95
CA THR A 226 13.57 5.87 13.30
C THR A 226 12.67 5.21 14.34
N GLU A 227 13.24 4.63 15.40
CA GLU A 227 12.45 3.99 16.46
C GLU A 227 11.59 5.02 17.20
N TRP A 228 12.16 6.19 17.50
CA TRP A 228 11.47 7.27 18.18
C TRP A 228 10.23 7.74 17.41
N LEU A 229 10.31 7.83 16.07
CA LEU A 229 9.17 8.18 15.21
C LEU A 229 8.06 7.12 15.23
N THR A 230 8.36 5.87 15.57
CA THR A 230 7.34 4.81 15.74
C THR A 230 6.70 4.79 17.12
N GLN A 231 7.28 5.54 18.08
CA GLN A 231 6.89 5.56 19.49
C GLN A 231 6.34 6.93 19.95
N ASN A 232 6.26 7.91 19.05
CA ASN A 232 5.79 9.26 19.33
C ASN A 232 4.90 9.76 18.20
N LYS A 233 3.90 10.56 18.54
CA LYS A 233 3.03 11.22 17.59
C LYS A 233 3.03 12.73 17.78
N TRP A 234 2.81 13.44 16.69
CA TRP A 234 2.57 14.86 16.74
C TRP A 234 1.11 15.13 17.14
N THR A 235 0.90 16.20 17.92
CA THR A 235 -0.41 16.78 18.20
C THR A 235 -0.30 18.29 18.17
N SER A 236 -1.44 19.00 18.15
CA SER A 236 -1.47 20.46 18.27
C SER A 236 -0.82 20.98 19.56
N ASP A 237 -0.84 20.17 20.62
CA ASP A 237 -0.30 20.52 21.94
C ASP A 237 1.18 20.10 22.11
N GLY A 238 1.78 19.52 21.07
CA GLY A 238 3.15 19.04 21.05
C GLY A 238 3.28 17.54 20.82
N VAL A 239 4.50 17.03 20.96
CA VAL A 239 4.81 15.62 20.74
C VAL A 239 4.49 14.81 21.99
N VAL A 240 3.75 13.71 21.82
CA VAL A 240 3.41 12.78 22.91
C VAL A 240 3.83 11.36 22.56
N SER A 241 4.10 10.54 23.57
CA SER A 241 4.36 9.11 23.34
C SER A 241 3.11 8.42 22.80
N ASN A 242 3.29 7.55 21.80
CA ASN A 242 2.23 6.78 21.17
C ASN A 242 2.80 5.54 20.48
N ASN A 243 2.15 4.39 20.64
CA ASN A 243 2.52 3.21 19.85
C ASN A 243 1.91 3.32 18.45
N ASN A 244 2.66 3.91 17.52
CA ASN A 244 2.17 4.15 16.16
C ASN A 244 1.97 2.84 15.39
N ARG A 245 2.73 1.78 15.71
CA ARG A 245 2.54 0.45 15.10
C ARG A 245 1.14 -0.08 15.36
N VAL A 246 0.69 -0.02 16.61
CA VAL A 246 -0.67 -0.45 16.98
C VAL A 246 -1.71 0.50 16.40
N THR A 247 -1.48 1.80 16.50
CA THR A 247 -2.42 2.83 16.03
C THR A 247 -2.68 2.72 14.52
N LEU A 248 -1.62 2.63 13.71
CA LEU A 248 -1.72 2.52 12.26
C LEU A 248 -2.18 1.13 11.81
N ALA A 249 -1.84 0.06 12.54
CA ALA A 249 -2.39 -1.27 12.25
C ALA A 249 -3.92 -1.29 12.38
N GLN A 250 -4.47 -0.56 13.35
CA GLN A 250 -5.91 -0.50 13.62
C GLN A 250 -6.66 0.61 12.87
N ALA A 251 -5.94 1.57 12.30
CA ALA A 251 -6.52 2.69 11.58
C ALA A 251 -7.19 2.25 10.28
N GLU A 252 -8.35 2.84 10.01
CA GLU A 252 -9.07 2.66 8.75
C GLU A 252 -8.37 3.42 7.63
N TYR A 253 -8.48 2.88 6.42
CA TYR A 253 -8.12 3.62 5.21
C TYR A 253 -9.12 4.75 4.99
N ARG A 254 -8.61 5.97 4.88
CA ARG A 254 -9.36 7.21 4.66
C ARG A 254 -9.20 7.75 3.24
N GLY A 255 -8.19 7.28 2.51
CA GLY A 255 -7.81 7.87 1.23
C GLY A 255 -7.22 9.27 1.36
N LEU A 256 -6.57 9.73 0.30
CA LEU A 256 -5.86 11.00 0.26
C LEU A 256 -6.82 12.22 0.36
N ASP A 257 -8.07 12.04 -0.06
CA ASP A 257 -9.12 13.04 0.02
C ASP A 257 -9.85 13.05 1.38
N GLY A 258 -9.56 12.08 2.25
CA GLY A 258 -10.15 11.94 3.58
C GLY A 258 -11.58 11.39 3.60
N ASN A 259 -12.20 11.12 2.44
CA ASN A 259 -13.60 10.69 2.33
C ASN A 259 -13.76 9.17 2.27
N GLY A 260 -12.67 8.42 2.26
CA GLY A 260 -12.64 6.98 2.13
C GLY A 260 -12.80 6.19 3.43
N ALA A 261 -13.03 6.82 4.59
CA ALA A 261 -13.19 6.11 5.86
C ALA A 261 -14.29 5.03 5.75
N GLY A 262 -13.99 3.80 6.19
CA GLY A 262 -14.92 2.66 6.09
C GLY A 262 -15.11 2.07 4.68
N THR A 263 -14.39 2.54 3.65
CA THR A 263 -14.59 2.12 2.24
C THR A 263 -14.36 0.63 2.02
N TYR A 264 -13.36 0.04 2.67
CA TYR A 264 -12.97 -1.34 2.44
C TYR A 264 -13.68 -2.36 3.35
N ARG A 265 -14.57 -1.91 4.25
CA ARG A 265 -15.42 -2.75 5.13
C ARG A 265 -14.76 -4.06 5.58
N LEU A 266 -13.61 -3.92 6.24
CA LEU A 266 -12.73 -5.03 6.56
C LEU A 266 -13.18 -5.80 7.80
N ALA A 267 -13.15 -7.13 7.70
CA ALA A 267 -13.01 -7.95 8.89
C ALA A 267 -11.62 -7.72 9.51
N LYS A 268 -11.53 -7.74 10.84
CA LYS A 268 -10.29 -7.43 11.57
C LYS A 268 -9.72 -8.70 12.18
N SER A 269 -8.40 -8.83 12.17
CA SER A 269 -7.73 -9.86 12.96
C SER A 269 -7.73 -9.46 14.43
N ASP A 270 -8.17 -10.36 15.31
CA ASP A 270 -7.99 -10.23 16.74
C ASP A 270 -6.54 -10.58 17.09
N PRO A 271 -5.73 -9.62 17.57
CA PRO A 271 -4.31 -9.85 17.84
C PRO A 271 -4.05 -10.77 19.04
N VAL A 272 -5.06 -11.04 19.88
CA VAL A 272 -4.93 -11.92 21.05
C VAL A 272 -5.21 -13.37 20.66
N THR A 273 -6.29 -13.60 19.90
CA THR A 273 -6.74 -14.95 19.56
C THR A 273 -6.27 -15.43 18.20
N GLY A 274 -5.83 -14.51 17.32
CA GLY A 274 -5.51 -14.80 15.93
C GLY A 274 -6.74 -15.02 15.04
N LEU A 275 -7.95 -14.85 15.58
CA LEU A 275 -9.21 -15.07 14.87
C LEU A 275 -9.56 -13.89 13.98
N MET A 276 -10.29 -14.13 12.90
CA MET A 276 -10.87 -13.08 12.07
C MET A 276 -12.25 -12.69 12.62
N VAL A 277 -12.43 -11.43 12.95
CA VAL A 277 -13.68 -10.86 13.47
C VAL A 277 -14.39 -10.10 12.34
N ASP A 278 -15.59 -10.55 11.98
CA ASP A 278 -16.41 -9.89 10.95
C ASP A 278 -17.02 -8.57 11.44
N LEU A 279 -17.73 -7.88 10.54
CA LEU A 279 -18.38 -6.60 10.84
C LEU A 279 -19.50 -6.70 11.88
N ASN A 280 -20.00 -7.91 12.17
CA ASN A 280 -21.03 -8.17 13.18
C ASN A 280 -20.43 -8.64 14.51
N GLY A 281 -19.09 -8.65 14.64
CA GLY A 281 -18.39 -9.10 15.84
C GLY A 281 -18.30 -10.62 15.98
N ARG A 282 -18.57 -11.38 14.92
CA ARG A 282 -18.42 -12.84 14.93
C ARG A 282 -16.99 -13.23 14.62
N SER A 283 -16.45 -14.16 15.39
CA SER A 283 -15.09 -14.65 15.25
C SER A 283 -15.05 -15.93 14.41
N TYR A 284 -14.03 -16.04 13.57
CA TYR A 284 -13.84 -17.14 12.66
C TYR A 284 -12.39 -17.60 12.67
N ASP A 285 -12.17 -18.90 12.51
CA ASP A 285 -10.85 -19.42 12.17
C ASP A 285 -10.47 -18.90 10.77
N PRO A 286 -9.33 -18.18 10.62
CA PRO A 286 -8.96 -17.56 9.35
C PRO A 286 -8.55 -18.57 8.26
N THR A 287 -8.27 -19.83 8.62
CA THR A 287 -7.85 -20.90 7.71
C THR A 287 -9.04 -21.72 7.24
N THR A 288 -9.92 -22.13 8.16
CA THR A 288 -11.07 -22.99 7.82
C THR A 288 -12.33 -22.19 7.50
N GLY A 289 -12.46 -20.99 8.05
CA GLY A 289 -13.67 -20.17 7.99
C GLY A 289 -14.76 -20.59 8.97
N ASP A 290 -14.45 -21.50 9.90
CA ASP A 290 -15.40 -21.97 10.90
C ASP A 290 -15.66 -20.91 11.96
N LEU A 291 -16.93 -20.77 12.34
CA LEU A 291 -17.33 -19.88 13.43
C LEU A 291 -16.77 -20.39 14.76
N THR A 292 -16.09 -19.53 15.49
CA THR A 292 -15.59 -19.81 16.84
C THR A 292 -16.51 -19.20 17.89
N ALA A 293 -16.77 -19.95 18.97
CA ALA A 293 -17.71 -19.59 20.04
C ALA A 293 -17.11 -18.61 21.05
#